data_AF-A0A8H3WRS2-F1
#
_entry.id   AF-A0A8H3WRS2-F1
#
_cell.length_a   1.000
_cell.length_b   1.000
_cell.length_c   1.000
_cell.angle_alpha   90.00
_cell.angle_beta   90.00
_cell.angle_gamma   90.00
#
_symmetry.space_group_name_H-M   'P 1'
#
loop_
_entity.id
_entity.type
_entity.pdbx_description
1 polymer ?
#
loop_
_entity_poly.entity_id
_entity_poly.type
_entity_poly.pdbx_seq_one_letter_code
_entity_poly.pdbx_strand_id
1 'polypeptide(L)'
;MAPAIPPTRRSRNGCIDCRRAKVKCDEIRPSCGTCARRRHVCQGYKTPAPIHSRSSNASLPPSTDSSGVAFGGSGGKSAVGAAAASPKTPASEASVTETIAVATTPAEAECRPTLVVESPRIFSLIPPGTVPLGDQPHFEVYFNRHPFELLIGQEFVCEMNANVLMMLQQDPVTVADAVSAVGYSYLVGMGNNTSQTLLPVLNRRARILANLRSMKPSSYYFEEALFLLLGLCAMELVTLAQPGHQATIPTVLSNVASLITHHVSAGGNVSSIARYYLRALARQDLVVSLVQLRRPKVPTYVWLEDEPKPDRLLGYTVTMMPLLEELCTLAEEVRDQVLQPAFTNSLLDGSGTIPTSDDTSPPSLCLDSWLDAGCSDTLLRADSLRMRLEAWRPMISDSLSFRSSRKFRAQAACYRAGALLYLHRLFHLPNSSPTADAEAVSKAHDVMLYTSGPPAETKMLLWPVFLAACEMLDDEDRTAVRDVFDSIGTHRKTVTVERTRTFVEERVWKARDAGQDWNWMVLAQLYPGECLPI
;
A
#
# COMPACT_ATOMS: atom_id res chain seq x y z
N MET A 1 24.21 48.45 -25.11
CA MET A 1 25.17 47.45 -24.58
C MET A 1 24.53 46.74 -23.40
N ALA A 2 24.50 45.41 -23.38
CA ALA A 2 24.09 44.65 -22.19
C ALA A 2 25.26 44.64 -21.16
N PRO A 3 24.98 44.65 -19.84
CA PRO A 3 26.04 44.69 -18.83
C PRO A 3 26.80 43.37 -18.76
N ALA A 4 28.13 43.43 -18.77
CA ALA A 4 28.98 42.26 -18.64
C ALA A 4 28.96 41.73 -17.19
N ILE A 5 28.46 40.52 -17.00
CA ILE A 5 28.44 39.85 -15.70
C ILE A 5 29.89 39.49 -15.30
N PRO A 6 30.36 39.87 -14.10
CA PRO A 6 31.73 39.57 -13.66
C PRO A 6 31.96 38.05 -13.52
N PRO A 7 33.19 37.55 -13.74
CA PRO A 7 33.48 36.11 -13.72
C PRO A 7 33.34 35.52 -12.30
N THR A 8 32.16 34.97 -12.01
CA THR A 8 31.86 34.36 -10.70
C THR A 8 32.83 33.22 -10.37
N ARG A 9 33.30 33.16 -9.11
CA ARG A 9 34.29 32.19 -8.62
C ARG A 9 33.93 30.75 -9.05
N ARG A 10 34.95 30.02 -9.52
CA ARG A 10 34.85 28.58 -9.78
C ARG A 10 34.51 27.85 -8.48
N SER A 11 33.54 26.93 -8.55
CA SER A 11 33.16 26.08 -7.41
C SER A 11 34.37 25.24 -6.97
N ARG A 12 34.68 25.24 -5.67
CA ARG A 12 35.85 24.49 -5.14
C ARG A 12 35.54 23.00 -5.05
N ASN A 13 34.28 22.64 -4.76
CA ASN A 13 33.85 21.28 -4.47
C ASN A 13 33.09 20.62 -5.64
N GLY A 14 33.17 21.18 -6.86
CA GLY A 14 32.52 20.62 -8.04
C GLY A 14 32.89 19.16 -8.35
N CYS A 15 31.95 18.46 -9.00
CA CYS A 15 32.08 17.05 -9.36
C CYS A 15 33.29 16.79 -10.28
N ILE A 16 33.71 15.53 -10.35
CA ILE A 16 34.92 15.11 -11.09
C ILE A 16 34.86 15.58 -12.55
N ASP A 17 33.72 15.39 -13.22
CA ASP A 17 33.57 15.72 -14.64
C ASP A 17 33.46 17.22 -14.92
N CYS A 18 32.72 17.97 -14.10
CA CYS A 18 32.69 19.44 -14.23
C CYS A 18 34.07 20.06 -13.98
N ARG A 19 34.83 19.53 -13.01
CA ARG A 19 36.21 19.96 -12.74
C ARG A 19 37.15 19.60 -13.89
N ARG A 20 37.05 18.39 -14.46
CA ARG A 20 37.82 17.96 -15.64
C ARG A 20 37.49 18.82 -16.88
N ALA A 21 36.21 19.09 -17.12
CA ALA A 21 35.72 19.88 -18.24
C ALA A 21 35.81 21.40 -18.02
N LYS A 22 36.36 21.87 -16.88
CA LYS A 22 36.55 23.28 -16.52
C LYS A 22 35.26 24.14 -16.56
N VAL A 23 34.10 23.53 -16.31
CA VAL A 23 32.79 24.22 -16.24
C VAL A 23 32.32 24.41 -14.79
N LYS A 24 31.40 25.37 -14.57
CA LYS A 24 30.79 25.59 -13.25
C LYS A 24 29.91 24.39 -12.88
N CYS A 25 30.20 23.76 -11.74
CA CYS A 25 29.32 22.77 -11.13
C CYS A 25 28.27 23.47 -10.24
N ASP A 26 27.09 22.88 -10.12
CA ASP A 26 26.01 23.30 -9.21
C ASP A 26 26.05 22.56 -7.85
N GLU A 27 27.03 21.66 -7.66
CA GLU A 27 27.32 20.93 -6.40
C GLU A 27 26.18 20.05 -5.84
N ILE A 28 25.09 19.86 -6.60
CA ILE A 28 23.97 18.96 -6.29
C ILE A 28 24.45 17.50 -6.22
N ARG A 29 23.97 16.76 -5.22
CA ARG A 29 24.29 15.33 -4.98
C ARG A 29 23.03 14.48 -5.16
N PRO A 30 23.14 13.21 -5.62
CA PRO A 30 24.37 12.48 -5.92
C PRO A 30 25.04 12.88 -7.25
N SER A 31 24.28 13.44 -8.19
CA SER A 31 24.76 13.89 -9.50
C SER A 31 24.47 15.38 -9.72
N CYS A 32 25.38 16.07 -10.42
CA CYS A 32 25.24 17.51 -10.63
C CYS A 32 24.36 17.83 -11.87
N GLY A 33 23.51 18.85 -11.77
CA GLY A 33 22.59 19.27 -12.83
C GLY A 33 23.29 19.80 -14.08
N THR A 34 24.57 20.17 -13.97
CA THR A 34 25.40 20.58 -15.11
C THR A 34 25.87 19.40 -15.94
N CYS A 35 26.15 18.24 -15.34
CA CYS A 35 26.40 17.00 -16.07
C CYS A 35 25.11 16.51 -16.74
N ALA A 36 23.97 16.55 -16.04
CA ALA A 36 22.66 16.17 -16.58
C ALA A 36 22.29 17.00 -17.83
N ARG A 37 22.38 18.34 -17.76
CA ARG A 37 22.11 19.23 -18.92
C ARG A 37 23.07 19.00 -20.10
N ARG A 38 24.31 18.57 -19.83
CA ARG A 38 25.29 18.21 -20.87
C ARG A 38 25.18 16.75 -21.35
N ARG A 39 24.17 16.00 -20.88
CA ARG A 39 23.97 14.56 -21.17
C ARG A 39 25.20 13.69 -20.89
N HIS A 40 26.00 14.08 -19.88
CA HIS A 40 27.16 13.32 -19.43
C HIS A 40 26.85 12.60 -18.12
N VAL A 41 27.23 11.32 -18.03
CA VAL A 41 27.18 10.54 -16.79
C VAL A 41 28.12 11.18 -15.76
N CYS A 42 27.57 11.61 -14.62
CA CYS A 42 28.32 12.26 -13.55
C CYS A 42 28.99 11.22 -12.65
N GLN A 43 30.32 11.13 -12.64
CA GLN A 43 31.09 10.24 -11.76
C GLN A 43 31.17 10.74 -10.30
N GLY A 44 30.30 11.68 -9.92
CA GLY A 44 30.14 12.17 -8.56
C GLY A 44 31.28 13.07 -8.08
N TYR A 45 31.44 13.13 -6.76
CA TYR A 45 32.34 14.02 -6.05
C TYR A 45 33.47 13.21 -5.43
N LYS A 46 34.69 13.77 -5.40
CA LYS A 46 35.79 13.14 -4.65
C LYS A 46 35.40 13.01 -3.19
N THR A 47 35.28 11.78 -2.69
CA THR A 47 35.26 11.49 -1.26
C THR A 47 36.60 11.89 -0.66
N PRO A 48 36.62 12.55 0.52
CA PRO A 48 37.86 12.67 1.29
C PRO A 48 38.30 11.25 1.70
N ALA A 49 39.60 10.97 1.61
CA ALA A 49 40.13 9.70 2.07
C ALA A 49 39.95 9.56 3.59
N PRO A 50 39.76 8.35 4.14
CA PRO A 50 39.72 8.15 5.59
C PRO A 50 41.01 8.64 6.23
N ILE A 51 40.89 9.42 7.30
CA ILE A 51 42.03 9.81 8.13
C ILE A 51 42.45 8.57 8.92
N HIS A 52 43.39 7.79 8.38
CA HIS A 52 44.03 6.74 9.14
C HIS A 52 44.88 7.35 10.26
N SER A 53 44.52 7.02 11.50
CA SER A 53 45.29 7.33 12.69
C SER A 53 46.70 6.73 12.56
N ARG A 54 47.72 7.55 12.84
CA ARG A 54 49.10 7.07 12.96
C ARG A 54 49.23 6.27 14.25
N SER A 55 49.31 4.95 14.15
CA SER A 55 50.03 4.13 15.14
C SER A 55 51.38 3.75 14.56
N SER A 56 52.43 4.09 15.29
CA SER A 56 53.81 3.72 14.99
C SER A 56 54.05 2.25 15.29
N ASN A 57 54.70 1.53 14.37
CA ASN A 57 55.78 0.62 14.74
C ASN A 57 56.71 0.41 13.54
N ALA A 58 58.01 0.42 13.81
CA ALA A 58 59.06 0.28 12.81
C ALA A 58 59.68 -1.12 12.90
N SER A 59 59.96 -1.72 11.74
CA SER A 59 60.97 -2.77 11.53
C SER A 59 61.39 -2.77 10.06
N LEU A 60 62.70 -2.95 9.81
CA LEU A 60 63.36 -2.89 8.50
C LEU A 60 63.65 -4.32 7.94
N PRO A 61 64.15 -4.48 6.69
CA PRO A 61 63.81 -5.61 5.82
C PRO A 61 64.86 -6.75 5.82
N PRO A 62 64.73 -7.72 4.90
CA PRO A 62 65.68 -7.72 3.77
C PRO A 62 65.07 -7.95 2.36
N SER A 63 65.82 -7.49 1.35
CA SER A 63 65.72 -7.82 -0.09
C SER A 63 66.22 -9.27 -0.36
N THR A 64 65.82 -10.01 -1.42
CA THR A 64 66.33 -10.03 -2.83
C THR A 64 65.74 -11.27 -3.56
N ASP A 65 65.53 -11.42 -4.88
CA ASP A 65 65.48 -10.50 -6.05
C ASP A 65 64.94 -11.21 -7.34
N SER A 66 64.57 -10.42 -8.37
CA SER A 66 64.66 -10.78 -9.82
C SER A 66 63.73 -11.90 -10.40
N SER A 67 63.34 -12.02 -11.70
CA SER A 67 63.50 -11.24 -12.95
C SER A 67 62.41 -11.61 -14.00
N GLY A 68 62.00 -10.65 -14.84
CA GLY A 68 61.78 -10.79 -16.31
C GLY A 68 60.68 -11.73 -16.87
N VAL A 69 60.21 -11.63 -18.12
CA VAL A 69 60.55 -10.75 -19.28
C VAL A 69 59.26 -10.53 -20.12
N ALA A 70 59.17 -9.43 -20.88
CA ALA A 70 58.04 -9.11 -21.78
C ALA A 70 58.41 -9.22 -23.27
N PHE A 71 57.43 -9.48 -24.15
CA PHE A 71 57.28 -9.10 -25.59
C PHE A 71 56.02 -9.85 -26.11
N GLY A 72 55.19 -9.43 -27.07
CA GLY A 72 55.21 -8.27 -27.98
C GLY A 72 55.18 -8.72 -29.45
N GLY A 73 54.05 -8.59 -30.18
CA GLY A 73 54.04 -8.93 -31.62
C GLY A 73 52.67 -9.08 -32.30
N SER A 74 52.39 -8.18 -33.26
CA SER A 74 51.19 -8.07 -34.12
C SER A 74 51.14 -9.07 -35.30
N GLY A 75 49.94 -9.32 -35.85
CA GLY A 75 49.76 -9.35 -37.32
C GLY A 75 48.86 -10.43 -37.94
N GLY A 76 47.93 -10.03 -38.83
CA GLY A 76 47.27 -10.94 -39.80
C GLY A 76 45.84 -10.56 -40.25
N LYS A 77 45.65 -10.21 -41.54
CA LYS A 77 44.35 -10.02 -42.23
C LYS A 77 44.40 -10.61 -43.65
N SER A 78 43.29 -11.20 -44.13
CA SER A 78 42.82 -11.31 -45.55
C SER A 78 41.49 -12.10 -45.55
N ALA A 79 40.37 -11.71 -46.20
CA ALA A 79 40.07 -11.48 -47.64
C ALA A 79 39.80 -12.80 -48.42
N VAL A 80 38.85 -12.97 -49.36
CA VAL A 80 37.79 -12.10 -49.96
C VAL A 80 36.72 -12.93 -50.74
N GLY A 81 35.47 -12.44 -50.81
CA GLY A 81 34.52 -12.49 -51.97
C GLY A 81 33.82 -13.81 -52.41
N ALA A 82 32.91 -13.84 -53.41
CA ALA A 82 31.84 -12.89 -53.86
C ALA A 82 30.99 -13.52 -55.01
N ALA A 83 29.72 -13.06 -55.19
CA ALA A 83 28.84 -13.22 -56.39
C ALA A 83 28.29 -14.64 -56.77
N ALA A 84 27.19 -14.83 -57.54
CA ALA A 84 25.97 -14.04 -57.83
C ALA A 84 24.91 -14.88 -58.65
N ALA A 85 23.71 -14.31 -58.83
CA ALA A 85 22.72 -14.52 -59.93
C ALA A 85 21.62 -15.62 -59.84
N SER A 86 20.35 -15.17 -60.01
CA SER A 86 19.14 -15.92 -60.42
C SER A 86 19.02 -15.97 -61.98
N PRO A 87 18.00 -16.59 -62.66
CA PRO A 87 16.62 -16.02 -62.70
C PRO A 87 15.42 -16.94 -63.14
N LYS A 88 14.22 -16.32 -63.22
CA LYS A 88 13.02 -16.58 -64.10
C LYS A 88 11.77 -17.35 -63.61
N THR A 89 10.63 -16.70 -63.84
CA THR A 89 9.21 -17.15 -63.86
C THR A 89 8.74 -17.47 -65.30
N PRO A 90 7.52 -18.02 -65.47
CA PRO A 90 6.42 -17.23 -66.07
C PRO A 90 5.03 -17.46 -65.40
N ALA A 91 3.96 -16.85 -65.94
CA ALA A 91 2.63 -16.66 -65.32
C ALA A 91 1.45 -17.18 -66.17
N SER A 92 0.22 -17.22 -65.59
CA SER A 92 -1.06 -17.21 -66.32
C SER A 92 -2.27 -16.79 -65.45
N GLU A 93 -3.28 -16.24 -66.13
CA GLU A 93 -4.65 -15.77 -65.76
C GLU A 93 -5.61 -16.93 -65.35
N ALA A 94 -6.84 -16.79 -64.81
CA ALA A 94 -7.73 -15.66 -64.37
C ALA A 94 -8.96 -16.17 -63.56
N SER A 95 -9.84 -15.24 -63.14
CA SER A 95 -11.29 -15.39 -62.85
C SER A 95 -11.78 -15.45 -61.39
N VAL A 96 -13.06 -15.08 -61.21
CA VAL A 96 -13.73 -14.59 -60.00
C VAL A 96 -14.86 -15.52 -59.55
N THR A 97 -14.97 -15.78 -58.23
CA THR A 97 -16.26 -16.01 -57.55
C THR A 97 -16.15 -15.76 -56.04
N GLU A 98 -17.17 -15.13 -55.46
CA GLU A 98 -17.36 -15.06 -54.00
C GLU A 98 -17.87 -16.41 -53.45
N THR A 99 -17.49 -16.78 -52.22
CA THR A 99 -18.41 -17.16 -51.13
C THR A 99 -17.64 -17.49 -49.83
N ILE A 100 -18.04 -16.81 -48.76
CA ILE A 100 -17.95 -17.12 -47.31
C ILE A 100 -17.39 -18.50 -46.91
N ALA A 101 -16.30 -18.54 -46.13
CA ALA A 101 -16.18 -19.37 -44.91
C ALA A 101 -14.93 -19.07 -44.04
N VAL A 102 -15.14 -19.21 -42.74
CA VAL A 102 -14.22 -19.17 -41.58
C VAL A 102 -12.84 -19.83 -41.79
N ALA A 103 -11.75 -19.11 -41.44
CA ALA A 103 -10.44 -19.72 -41.13
C ALA A 103 -9.57 -18.86 -40.18
N THR A 104 -9.26 -19.44 -39.02
CA THR A 104 -7.97 -19.47 -38.29
C THR A 104 -6.97 -18.29 -38.31
N THR A 105 -6.48 -17.97 -37.11
CA THR A 105 -5.21 -17.26 -36.80
C THR A 105 -4.00 -17.82 -37.56
N PRO A 106 -2.98 -17.02 -37.93
CA PRO A 106 -1.89 -16.72 -36.96
C PRO A 106 -1.17 -15.36 -37.14
N ALA A 107 -0.52 -14.90 -36.06
CA ALA A 107 0.84 -14.33 -36.09
C ALA A 107 1.28 -13.99 -34.65
N GLU A 108 2.30 -14.68 -34.16
CA GLU A 108 2.87 -14.47 -32.83
C GLU A 108 3.74 -13.20 -32.82
N ALA A 109 3.46 -12.28 -31.89
CA ALA A 109 4.41 -11.25 -31.50
C ALA A 109 5.22 -11.78 -30.31
N GLU A 110 6.54 -11.91 -30.48
CA GLU A 110 7.45 -12.49 -29.50
C GLU A 110 7.35 -11.78 -28.14
N CYS A 111 6.65 -12.42 -27.18
CA CYS A 111 6.56 -11.92 -25.82
C CYS A 111 7.76 -12.42 -25.02
N ARG A 112 8.53 -11.47 -24.47
CA ARG A 112 9.64 -11.69 -23.55
C ARG A 112 9.18 -12.61 -22.40
N PRO A 113 9.91 -13.67 -22.02
CA PRO A 113 9.37 -14.72 -21.15
C PRO A 113 9.11 -14.21 -19.74
N THR A 114 7.84 -13.91 -19.44
CA THR A 114 7.34 -13.83 -18.07
C THR A 114 7.48 -15.19 -17.41
N LEU A 115 8.32 -15.27 -16.39
CA LEU A 115 8.49 -16.46 -15.56
C LEU A 115 7.21 -16.71 -14.75
N VAL A 116 6.25 -17.40 -15.35
CA VAL A 116 5.18 -18.08 -14.61
C VAL A 116 5.84 -19.20 -13.83
N VAL A 117 5.89 -19.05 -12.50
CA VAL A 117 6.46 -20.08 -11.62
C VAL A 117 5.44 -21.21 -11.49
N GLU A 118 5.65 -22.27 -12.26
CA GLU A 118 4.85 -23.49 -12.19
C GLU A 118 5.00 -24.16 -10.81
N SER A 119 3.89 -24.63 -10.23
CA SER A 119 3.81 -25.27 -8.89
C SER A 119 4.98 -26.22 -8.53
N PRO A 120 5.40 -27.19 -9.37
CA PRO A 120 6.51 -28.10 -9.03
C PRO A 120 7.86 -27.39 -8.81
N ARG A 121 8.06 -26.17 -9.33
CA ARG A 121 9.32 -25.42 -9.14
C ARG A 121 9.43 -24.83 -7.73
N ILE A 122 8.33 -24.50 -7.08
CA ILE A 122 8.36 -23.86 -5.74
C ILE A 122 8.88 -24.85 -4.69
N PHE A 123 8.43 -26.10 -4.72
CA PHE A 123 8.95 -27.14 -3.84
C PHE A 123 10.39 -27.53 -4.17
N SER A 124 10.83 -27.39 -5.43
CA SER A 124 12.24 -27.59 -5.79
C SER A 124 13.19 -26.53 -5.24
N LEU A 125 12.67 -25.37 -4.80
CA LEU A 125 13.42 -24.29 -4.14
C LEU A 125 13.45 -24.40 -2.61
N ILE A 126 12.74 -25.37 -2.04
CA ILE A 126 12.65 -25.61 -0.59
C ILE A 126 13.42 -26.91 -0.27
N PRO A 127 14.32 -26.96 0.73
CA PRO A 127 15.05 -28.19 1.06
C PRO A 127 14.09 -29.34 1.44
N PRO A 128 14.28 -30.57 0.93
CA PRO A 128 13.42 -31.71 1.27
C PRO A 128 13.31 -31.94 2.78
N GLY A 129 12.10 -32.18 3.27
CA GLY A 129 11.83 -32.37 4.71
C GLY A 129 11.57 -31.08 5.50
N THR A 130 11.74 -29.90 4.90
CA THR A 130 11.39 -28.60 5.52
C THR A 130 9.90 -28.47 5.86
N VAL A 131 9.03 -28.96 4.97
CA VAL A 131 7.58 -28.91 5.11
C VAL A 131 7.04 -30.31 5.40
N PRO A 132 6.22 -30.51 6.44
CA PRO A 132 5.57 -31.79 6.68
C PRO A 132 4.72 -32.22 5.47
N LEU A 133 4.68 -33.52 5.14
CA LEU A 133 3.93 -34.02 3.98
C LEU A 133 2.43 -33.66 4.02
N GLY A 134 1.82 -33.63 5.21
CA GLY A 134 0.43 -33.20 5.40
C GLY A 134 0.19 -31.70 5.18
N ASP A 135 1.26 -30.89 5.06
CA ASP A 135 1.20 -29.45 4.86
C ASP A 135 1.50 -28.98 3.45
N GLN A 136 2.03 -29.87 2.60
CA GLN A 136 2.25 -29.62 1.19
C GLN A 136 1.03 -29.02 0.44
N PRO A 137 -0.22 -29.53 0.57
CA PRO A 137 -1.37 -28.91 -0.11
C PRO A 137 -1.68 -27.50 0.41
N HIS A 138 -1.41 -27.20 1.67
CA HIS A 138 -1.61 -25.87 2.24
C HIS A 138 -0.58 -24.88 1.68
N PHE A 139 0.67 -25.31 1.56
CA PHE A 139 1.72 -24.57 0.87
C PHE A 139 1.40 -24.32 -0.61
N GLU A 140 0.94 -25.35 -1.34
CA GLU A 140 0.50 -25.21 -2.74
C GLU A 140 -0.61 -24.16 -2.85
N VAL A 141 -1.63 -24.22 -2.00
CA VAL A 141 -2.72 -23.23 -1.99
C VAL A 141 -2.21 -21.83 -1.65
N TYR A 142 -1.26 -21.67 -0.74
CA TYR A 142 -0.64 -20.37 -0.47
C TYR A 142 0.02 -19.83 -1.74
N PHE A 143 0.99 -20.54 -2.33
CA PHE A 143 1.74 -20.00 -3.47
C PHE A 143 0.91 -19.89 -4.77
N ASN A 144 -0.10 -20.75 -4.97
CA ASN A 144 -0.92 -20.79 -6.18
C ASN A 144 -2.24 -19.99 -6.10
N ARG A 145 -2.72 -19.54 -4.91
CA ARG A 145 -3.92 -18.68 -4.79
C ARG A 145 -3.63 -17.19 -4.96
N HIS A 146 -2.45 -16.72 -4.55
CA HIS A 146 -2.06 -15.31 -4.66
C HIS A 146 -1.89 -14.73 -6.09
N PRO A 147 -1.77 -15.47 -7.22
CA PRO A 147 -1.42 -14.88 -8.52
C PRO A 147 -2.33 -13.77 -9.05
N PHE A 148 -3.64 -13.86 -8.88
CA PHE A 148 -4.57 -12.84 -9.41
C PHE A 148 -5.75 -12.50 -8.49
N GLU A 149 -6.12 -13.36 -7.53
CA GLU A 149 -7.26 -13.11 -6.63
C GLU A 149 -6.92 -12.05 -5.57
N LEU A 150 -5.70 -12.04 -5.02
CA LEU A 150 -5.34 -11.19 -3.87
C LEU A 150 -4.39 -10.03 -4.19
N LEU A 151 -3.65 -10.08 -5.30
CA LEU A 151 -2.75 -8.99 -5.70
C LEU A 151 -3.34 -8.15 -6.84
N ILE A 152 -2.80 -6.94 -7.00
CA ILE A 152 -3.30 -5.96 -7.97
C ILE A 152 -2.97 -6.35 -9.43
N GLY A 153 -1.89 -7.13 -9.66
CA GLY A 153 -1.49 -7.69 -10.96
C GLY A 153 -0.50 -8.85 -10.81
N GLN A 154 -0.32 -9.66 -11.87
CA GLN A 154 0.54 -10.84 -11.91
C GLN A 154 2.03 -10.51 -11.68
N GLU A 155 2.43 -9.31 -12.10
CA GLU A 155 3.77 -8.74 -11.95
C GLU A 155 4.27 -8.71 -10.48
N PHE A 156 3.36 -8.56 -9.52
CA PHE A 156 3.68 -8.48 -8.09
C PHE A 156 3.77 -9.85 -7.38
N VAL A 157 3.33 -10.92 -8.05
CA VAL A 157 3.27 -12.27 -7.49
C VAL A 157 4.67 -12.85 -7.38
N CYS A 158 5.50 -12.61 -8.38
CA CYS A 158 6.90 -13.06 -8.39
C CYS A 158 7.70 -12.39 -7.27
N GLU A 159 7.50 -11.09 -7.02
CA GLU A 159 8.07 -10.37 -5.88
C GLU A 159 7.59 -10.97 -4.55
N MET A 160 6.29 -11.25 -4.43
CA MET A 160 5.73 -11.84 -3.21
C MET A 160 6.31 -13.22 -2.91
N ASN A 161 6.31 -14.10 -3.91
CA ASN A 161 6.86 -15.44 -3.77
C ASN A 161 8.36 -15.41 -3.46
N ALA A 162 9.13 -14.51 -4.09
CA ALA A 162 10.55 -14.32 -3.81
C ALA A 162 10.82 -13.90 -2.35
N ASN A 163 10.08 -12.92 -1.82
CA ASN A 163 10.26 -12.46 -0.44
C ASN A 163 9.88 -13.55 0.59
N VAL A 164 8.85 -14.36 0.32
CA VAL A 164 8.48 -15.49 1.20
C VAL A 164 9.51 -16.63 1.11
N LEU A 165 9.98 -16.97 -0.09
CA LEU A 165 11.04 -17.97 -0.28
C LEU A 165 12.37 -17.56 0.37
N MET A 166 12.72 -16.28 0.30
CA MET A 166 13.90 -15.76 0.99
C MET A 166 13.80 -15.93 2.51
N MET A 167 12.61 -15.72 3.11
CA MET A 167 12.42 -15.98 4.55
C MET A 167 12.38 -17.47 4.90
N LEU A 168 11.80 -18.32 4.05
CA LEU A 168 11.86 -19.79 4.20
C LEU A 168 13.30 -20.32 4.22
N GLN A 169 14.24 -19.63 3.58
CA GLN A 169 15.66 -19.97 3.61
C GLN A 169 16.38 -19.54 4.90
N GLN A 170 15.81 -18.62 5.70
CA GLN A 170 16.38 -18.19 6.99
C GLN A 170 15.82 -19.02 8.17
N ASP A 171 14.49 -19.03 8.34
CA ASP A 171 13.80 -19.88 9.33
C ASP A 171 12.75 -20.76 8.63
N PRO A 172 13.15 -21.95 8.13
CA PRO A 172 12.24 -22.85 7.43
C PRO A 172 11.04 -23.30 8.26
N VAL A 173 11.19 -23.46 9.58
CA VAL A 173 10.14 -24.05 10.44
C VAL A 173 9.10 -23.00 10.81
N THR A 174 9.54 -21.84 11.30
CA THR A 174 8.64 -20.78 11.77
C THR A 174 7.88 -20.14 10.60
N VAL A 175 8.55 -19.97 9.46
CA VAL A 175 7.91 -19.44 8.24
C VAL A 175 6.92 -20.46 7.66
N ALA A 176 7.25 -21.77 7.71
CA ALA A 176 6.34 -22.81 7.27
C ALA A 176 5.04 -22.88 8.08
N ASP A 177 5.10 -22.72 9.40
CA ASP A 177 3.89 -22.69 10.22
C ASP A 177 2.93 -21.55 9.83
N ALA A 178 3.45 -20.36 9.52
CA ALA A 178 2.63 -19.25 9.07
C ALA A 178 2.06 -19.48 7.64
N VAL A 179 2.88 -19.96 6.71
CA VAL A 179 2.46 -20.27 5.33
C VAL A 179 1.39 -21.37 5.31
N SER A 180 1.61 -22.48 6.02
CA SER A 180 0.63 -23.57 6.18
C SER A 180 -0.66 -23.09 6.83
N ALA A 181 -0.61 -22.24 7.84
CA ALA A 181 -1.82 -21.79 8.53
C ALA A 181 -2.71 -20.92 7.62
N VAL A 182 -2.09 -20.01 6.86
CA VAL A 182 -2.81 -19.18 5.88
C VAL A 182 -3.32 -20.04 4.71
N GLY A 183 -2.52 -20.99 4.21
CA GLY A 183 -2.92 -21.95 3.18
C GLY A 183 -4.09 -22.85 3.58
N TYR A 184 -4.07 -23.38 4.80
CA TYR A 184 -5.18 -24.16 5.38
C TYR A 184 -6.43 -23.29 5.53
N SER A 185 -6.26 -22.06 6.02
CA SER A 185 -7.36 -21.09 6.18
C SER A 185 -8.05 -20.81 4.85
N TYR A 186 -7.29 -20.70 3.76
CA TYR A 186 -7.82 -20.55 2.42
C TYR A 186 -8.65 -21.75 1.94
N LEU A 187 -8.29 -22.99 2.30
CA LEU A 187 -9.09 -24.17 1.96
C LEU A 187 -10.41 -24.21 2.74
N VAL A 188 -10.36 -23.97 4.05
CA VAL A 188 -11.59 -23.94 4.88
C VAL A 188 -12.55 -22.85 4.39
N GLY A 189 -12.04 -21.65 4.09
CA GLY A 189 -12.85 -20.55 3.55
C GLY A 189 -13.29 -20.71 2.09
N MET A 190 -12.89 -21.78 1.38
CA MET A 190 -13.33 -22.09 0.02
C MET A 190 -14.23 -23.34 -0.06
N GLY A 191 -14.34 -24.12 1.01
CA GLY A 191 -15.18 -25.30 1.04
C GLY A 191 -16.55 -25.02 1.65
N ASN A 192 -17.63 -25.39 0.94
CA ASN A 192 -18.97 -25.55 1.53
C ASN A 192 -19.03 -26.66 2.61
N ASN A 193 -17.91 -27.35 2.87
CA ASN A 193 -17.77 -28.42 3.85
C ASN A 193 -17.54 -27.84 5.25
N THR A 194 -18.64 -27.56 5.96
CA THR A 194 -18.69 -27.17 7.38
C THR A 194 -18.02 -28.16 8.35
N SER A 195 -17.57 -29.32 7.87
CA SER A 195 -16.94 -30.40 8.66
C SER A 195 -15.42 -30.24 8.87
N GLN A 196 -14.74 -29.29 8.23
CA GLN A 196 -13.29 -29.09 8.44
C GLN A 196 -13.00 -28.30 9.72
N THR A 197 -12.31 -28.93 10.67
CA THR A 197 -11.98 -28.29 11.96
C THR A 197 -10.95 -27.16 11.77
N LEU A 198 -11.13 -26.04 12.48
CA LEU A 198 -10.14 -24.95 12.55
C LEU A 198 -8.96 -25.24 13.48
N LEU A 199 -8.95 -26.38 14.17
CA LEU A 199 -7.92 -26.77 15.13
C LEU A 199 -6.47 -26.70 14.56
N PRO A 200 -6.19 -27.09 13.30
CA PRO A 200 -4.85 -26.96 12.71
C PRO A 200 -4.40 -25.50 12.50
N VAL A 201 -5.33 -24.55 12.33
CA VAL A 201 -5.03 -23.11 12.26
C VAL A 201 -4.76 -22.57 13.65
N LEU A 202 -5.60 -22.91 14.63
CA LEU A 202 -5.44 -22.48 16.03
C LEU A 202 -4.12 -23.01 16.65
N ASN A 203 -3.75 -24.27 16.37
CA ASN A 203 -2.49 -24.84 16.82
C ASN A 203 -1.27 -24.12 16.21
N ARG A 204 -1.34 -23.72 14.93
CA ARG A 204 -0.27 -22.92 14.29
C ARG A 204 -0.22 -21.50 14.83
N ARG A 205 -1.37 -20.85 15.03
CA ARG A 205 -1.47 -19.54 15.68
C ARG A 205 -0.83 -19.54 17.08
N ALA A 206 -1.05 -20.59 17.87
CA ALA A 206 -0.40 -20.77 19.16
C ALA A 206 1.13 -20.91 19.05
N ARG A 207 1.64 -21.68 18.08
CA ARG A 207 3.09 -21.79 17.82
C ARG A 207 3.71 -20.47 17.34
N ILE A 208 3.06 -19.76 16.43
CA ILE A 208 3.52 -18.42 15.96
C ILE A 208 3.64 -17.44 17.14
N LEU A 209 2.66 -17.42 18.04
CA LEU A 209 2.69 -16.58 19.25
C LEU A 209 3.78 -17.02 20.23
N ALA A 210 4.01 -18.32 20.40
CA ALA A 210 5.10 -18.85 21.22
C ALA A 210 6.48 -18.50 20.64
N ASN A 211 6.65 -18.60 19.32
CA ASN A 211 7.87 -18.22 18.60
C ASN A 211 8.13 -16.73 18.77
N LEU A 212 7.16 -15.85 18.50
CA LEU A 212 7.27 -14.40 18.72
C LEU A 212 7.68 -14.04 20.17
N ARG A 213 7.18 -14.78 21.18
CA ARG A 213 7.54 -14.57 22.59
C ARG A 213 8.94 -15.06 22.97
N SER A 214 9.44 -16.11 22.31
CA SER A 214 10.71 -16.78 22.64
C SER A 214 11.80 -16.57 21.57
N MET A 215 11.57 -15.60 20.70
CA MET A 215 12.34 -15.35 19.50
C MET A 215 13.78 -14.95 19.83
N LYS A 216 14.74 -15.66 19.25
CA LYS A 216 16.18 -15.42 19.47
C LYS A 216 16.64 -14.21 18.65
N PRO A 217 17.64 -13.44 19.13
CA PRO A 217 18.29 -12.43 18.31
C PRO A 217 18.90 -13.06 17.04
N SER A 218 18.46 -12.58 15.88
CA SER A 218 18.96 -12.98 14.56
C SER A 218 19.23 -11.71 13.73
N SER A 219 20.02 -11.81 12.67
CA SER A 219 20.25 -10.67 11.76
C SER A 219 18.99 -10.26 10.97
N TYR A 220 17.95 -11.09 10.99
CA TYR A 220 16.67 -10.89 10.29
C TYR A 220 15.48 -10.84 11.26
N TYR A 221 15.74 -10.64 12.56
CA TYR A 221 14.75 -10.71 13.64
C TYR A 221 13.52 -9.84 13.36
N PHE A 222 13.76 -8.65 12.81
CA PHE A 222 12.72 -7.68 12.50
C PHE A 222 11.85 -8.15 11.33
N GLU A 223 12.46 -8.63 10.25
CA GLU A 223 11.78 -9.21 9.08
C GLU A 223 10.98 -10.46 9.45
N GLU A 224 11.57 -11.37 10.22
CA GLU A 224 10.95 -12.60 10.73
C GLU A 224 9.73 -12.29 11.61
N ALA A 225 9.86 -11.34 12.55
CA ALA A 225 8.77 -10.95 13.44
C ALA A 225 7.65 -10.24 12.66
N LEU A 226 7.97 -9.36 11.72
CA LEU A 226 7.00 -8.71 10.83
C LEU A 226 6.26 -9.73 9.95
N PHE A 227 6.96 -10.73 9.42
CA PHE A 227 6.34 -11.80 8.65
C PHE A 227 5.34 -12.61 9.49
N LEU A 228 5.69 -12.97 10.72
CA LEU A 228 4.80 -13.68 11.63
C LEU A 228 3.58 -12.86 12.04
N LEU A 229 3.76 -11.57 12.34
CA LEU A 229 2.65 -10.64 12.64
C LEU A 229 1.73 -10.47 11.43
N LEU A 230 2.28 -10.38 10.20
CA LEU A 230 1.51 -10.38 8.97
C LEU A 230 0.73 -11.70 8.77
N GLY A 231 1.33 -12.85 9.10
CA GLY A 231 0.66 -14.15 9.13
C GLY A 231 -0.51 -14.21 10.12
N LEU A 232 -0.35 -13.65 11.32
CA LEU A 232 -1.43 -13.54 12.32
C LEU A 232 -2.61 -12.71 11.78
N CYS A 233 -2.34 -11.54 11.17
CA CYS A 233 -3.37 -10.75 10.49
C CYS A 233 -4.04 -11.51 9.33
N ALA A 234 -3.25 -12.18 8.48
CA ALA A 234 -3.76 -12.88 7.31
C ALA A 234 -4.70 -14.04 7.68
N MET A 235 -4.38 -14.82 8.71
CA MET A 235 -5.31 -15.83 9.25
C MET A 235 -6.61 -15.18 9.74
N GLU A 236 -6.55 -14.02 10.40
CA GLU A 236 -7.75 -13.40 10.93
C GLU A 236 -8.70 -12.88 9.84
N LEU A 237 -8.16 -12.25 8.80
CA LEU A 237 -8.93 -11.79 7.64
C LEU A 237 -9.64 -12.94 6.89
N VAL A 238 -9.13 -14.17 6.99
CA VAL A 238 -9.58 -15.33 6.20
C VAL A 238 -10.44 -16.32 6.99
N THR A 239 -10.17 -16.54 8.29
CA THR A 239 -10.77 -17.65 9.05
C THR A 239 -11.30 -17.30 10.45
N LEU A 240 -10.94 -16.16 11.05
CA LEU A 240 -11.14 -15.95 12.49
C LEU A 240 -12.08 -14.79 12.82
N ALA A 241 -13.35 -14.93 12.45
CA ALA A 241 -14.43 -14.26 13.17
C ALA A 241 -15.62 -15.20 13.34
N GLN A 242 -15.66 -15.90 14.48
CA GLN A 242 -16.94 -16.38 14.99
C GLN A 242 -17.76 -15.16 15.47
N PRO A 243 -19.10 -15.17 15.33
CA PRO A 243 -19.96 -14.14 15.90
C PRO A 243 -19.62 -13.90 17.38
N GLY A 244 -19.53 -12.62 17.78
CA GLY A 244 -19.21 -12.22 19.16
C GLY A 244 -17.74 -12.23 19.56
N HIS A 245 -16.81 -12.74 18.74
CA HIS A 245 -15.37 -12.60 19.02
C HIS A 245 -14.83 -11.24 18.54
N GLN A 246 -14.16 -10.53 19.45
CA GLN A 246 -13.41 -9.32 19.13
C GLN A 246 -12.25 -9.64 18.19
N ALA A 247 -12.08 -8.81 17.16
CA ALA A 247 -10.94 -8.90 16.26
C ALA A 247 -9.63 -8.57 17.00
N THR A 248 -8.59 -9.37 16.77
CA THR A 248 -7.26 -9.19 17.35
C THR A 248 -6.31 -8.43 16.43
N ILE A 249 -6.70 -8.12 15.18
CA ILE A 249 -5.93 -7.23 14.28
C ILE A 249 -5.45 -5.94 14.99
N PRO A 250 -6.28 -5.17 15.73
CA PRO A 250 -5.79 -3.99 16.45
C PRO A 250 -4.69 -4.30 17.49
N THR A 251 -4.72 -5.49 18.09
CA THR A 251 -3.69 -5.99 19.02
C THR A 251 -2.42 -6.39 18.26
N VAL A 252 -2.53 -7.10 17.13
CA VAL A 252 -1.38 -7.44 16.28
C VAL A 252 -0.67 -6.17 15.80
N LEU A 253 -1.43 -5.18 15.33
CA LEU A 253 -0.91 -3.88 14.90
C LEU A 253 -0.25 -3.08 16.04
N SER A 254 -0.73 -3.23 17.28
CA SER A 254 -0.07 -2.65 18.45
C SER A 254 1.30 -3.30 18.71
N ASN A 255 1.43 -4.60 18.51
CA ASN A 255 2.73 -5.29 18.61
C ASN A 255 3.67 -4.88 17.47
N VAL A 256 3.16 -4.68 16.24
CA VAL A 256 3.93 -4.13 15.11
C VAL A 256 4.50 -2.75 15.45
N ALA A 257 3.70 -1.85 16.03
CA ALA A 257 4.14 -0.52 16.41
C ALA A 257 5.22 -0.53 17.50
N SER A 258 5.07 -1.38 18.53
CA SER A 258 6.10 -1.59 19.55
C SER A 258 7.40 -2.13 18.96
N LEU A 259 7.31 -3.10 18.03
CA LEU A 259 8.45 -3.69 17.33
C LEU A 259 9.20 -2.65 16.48
N ILE A 260 8.47 -1.80 15.72
CA ILE A 260 9.05 -0.68 14.96
C ILE A 260 9.76 0.29 15.90
N THR A 261 9.08 0.71 16.98
CA THR A 261 9.63 1.69 17.94
C THR A 261 10.92 1.18 18.56
N HIS A 262 10.96 -0.09 18.98
CA HIS A 262 12.16 -0.73 19.50
C HIS A 262 13.28 -0.81 18.45
N HIS A 263 12.99 -1.28 17.23
CA HIS A 263 13.99 -1.42 16.15
C HIS A 263 14.61 -0.08 15.76
N VAL A 264 13.77 0.95 15.56
CA VAL A 264 14.23 2.29 15.15
C VAL A 264 14.99 2.99 16.28
N SER A 265 14.52 2.90 17.53
CA SER A 265 15.23 3.50 18.68
C SER A 265 16.57 2.83 19.00
N ALA A 266 16.72 1.54 18.67
CA ALA A 266 18.00 0.82 18.72
C ALA A 266 18.96 1.18 17.56
N GLY A 267 18.57 2.10 16.65
CA GLY A 267 19.36 2.46 15.46
C GLY A 267 19.28 1.44 14.32
N GLY A 268 18.31 0.52 14.36
CA GLY A 268 18.07 -0.48 13.34
C GLY A 268 17.52 0.15 12.04
N ASN A 269 18.16 -0.17 10.92
CA ASN A 269 17.66 0.23 9.60
C ASN A 269 16.47 -0.65 9.19
N VAL A 270 15.45 -0.05 8.57
CA VAL A 270 14.32 -0.78 7.97
C VAL A 270 14.75 -1.26 6.58
N SER A 271 14.89 -2.58 6.39
CA SER A 271 15.27 -3.19 5.10
C SER A 271 14.14 -3.10 4.06
N SER A 272 14.45 -3.37 2.79
CA SER A 272 13.44 -3.46 1.73
C SER A 272 12.37 -4.53 2.01
N ILE A 273 12.77 -5.69 2.56
CA ILE A 273 11.87 -6.78 2.96
C ILE A 273 10.98 -6.35 4.13
N ALA A 274 11.55 -5.68 5.13
CA ALA A 274 10.78 -5.13 6.24
C ALA A 274 9.74 -4.10 5.75
N ARG A 275 10.12 -3.14 4.89
CA ARG A 275 9.15 -2.19 4.28
C ARG A 275 8.06 -2.91 3.49
N TYR A 276 8.42 -3.96 2.77
CA TYR A 276 7.50 -4.77 1.98
C TYR A 276 6.42 -5.50 2.84
N TYR A 277 6.77 -5.96 4.06
CA TYR A 277 5.79 -6.47 5.03
C TYR A 277 5.03 -5.34 5.72
N LEU A 278 5.70 -4.26 6.10
CA LEU A 278 5.10 -3.09 6.73
C LEU A 278 4.03 -2.44 5.86
N ARG A 279 4.20 -2.35 4.53
CA ARG A 279 3.17 -1.83 3.60
C ARG A 279 1.84 -2.59 3.72
N ALA A 280 1.89 -3.91 3.89
CA ALA A 280 0.70 -4.73 4.04
C ALA A 280 0.00 -4.49 5.40
N LEU A 281 0.77 -4.36 6.48
CA LEU A 281 0.28 -4.08 7.82
C LEU A 281 -0.24 -2.63 7.95
N ALA A 282 0.45 -1.66 7.37
CA ALA A 282 0.09 -0.24 7.40
C ALA A 282 -1.22 0.05 6.67
N ARG A 283 -1.53 -0.63 5.56
CA ARG A 283 -2.86 -0.56 4.92
C ARG A 283 -3.97 -0.97 5.89
N GLN A 284 -3.75 -2.05 6.65
CA GLN A 284 -4.73 -2.55 7.63
C GLN A 284 -4.89 -1.57 8.79
N ASP A 285 -3.76 -1.10 9.34
CA ASP A 285 -3.76 -0.15 10.45
C ASP A 285 -4.37 1.21 10.10
N LEU A 286 -4.15 1.70 8.88
CA LEU A 286 -4.79 2.92 8.42
C LEU A 286 -6.32 2.79 8.39
N VAL A 287 -6.86 1.71 7.82
CA VAL A 287 -8.32 1.47 7.79
C VAL A 287 -8.87 1.28 9.21
N VAL A 288 -8.20 0.51 10.06
CA VAL A 288 -8.58 0.34 11.47
C VAL A 288 -8.56 1.68 12.21
N SER A 289 -7.60 2.54 11.93
CA SER A 289 -7.44 3.83 12.61
C SER A 289 -8.46 4.87 12.15
N LEU A 290 -8.88 4.83 10.87
CA LEU A 290 -10.02 5.60 10.36
C LEU A 290 -11.35 5.16 10.98
N VAL A 291 -11.59 3.85 11.15
CA VAL A 291 -12.79 3.36 11.86
C VAL A 291 -12.74 3.66 13.37
N GLN A 292 -11.55 3.69 13.94
CA GLN A 292 -11.33 3.98 15.37
C GLN A 292 -11.02 5.46 15.66
N LEU A 293 -11.28 6.39 14.72
CA LEU A 293 -11.05 7.84 14.86
C LEU A 293 -9.74 8.15 15.62
N ARG A 294 -8.61 7.63 15.13
CA ARG A 294 -7.29 7.75 15.78
C ARG A 294 -6.17 7.87 14.75
N ARG A 295 -4.98 8.25 15.20
CA ARG A 295 -3.74 8.18 14.39
C ARG A 295 -3.35 6.73 14.08
N PRO A 296 -2.71 6.47 12.92
CA PRO A 296 -2.12 5.18 12.63
C PRO A 296 -0.97 4.89 13.60
N LYS A 297 -0.86 3.63 14.00
CA LYS A 297 0.23 3.08 14.82
C LYS A 297 1.46 2.72 14.00
N VAL A 298 1.33 2.63 12.67
CA VAL A 298 2.42 2.38 11.71
C VAL A 298 2.61 3.60 10.80
N PRO A 299 3.44 4.60 11.20
CA PRO A 299 3.56 5.88 10.49
C PRO A 299 4.09 5.71 9.07
N THR A 300 3.62 6.55 8.13
CA THR A 300 3.93 6.36 6.70
C THR A 300 5.42 6.48 6.39
N TYR A 301 6.14 7.36 7.10
CA TYR A 301 7.59 7.59 6.91
C TYR A 301 8.47 6.36 7.18
N VAL A 302 7.97 5.34 7.88
CA VAL A 302 8.74 4.12 8.21
C VAL A 302 8.85 3.17 7.01
N TRP A 303 7.86 3.20 6.10
CA TRP A 303 7.70 2.19 5.04
C TRP A 303 7.48 2.74 3.63
N LEU A 304 7.12 4.02 3.50
CA LEU A 304 7.25 4.74 2.23
C LEU A 304 8.73 4.85 1.83
N GLU A 305 8.96 4.85 0.52
CA GLU A 305 10.25 5.17 -0.08
C GLU A 305 10.12 6.48 -0.85
N ASP A 306 11.22 7.23 -0.99
CA ASP A 306 11.25 8.50 -1.72
C ASP A 306 10.89 8.35 -3.21
N GLU A 307 11.04 7.15 -3.76
CA GLU A 307 10.83 6.83 -5.18
C GLU A 307 9.36 6.43 -5.48
N PRO A 308 8.64 7.16 -6.35
CA PRO A 308 7.25 6.85 -6.71
C PRO A 308 7.13 5.51 -7.44
N LYS A 309 6.63 4.49 -6.76
CA LYS A 309 6.35 3.17 -7.36
C LYS A 309 4.93 2.70 -7.03
N PRO A 310 4.24 2.04 -7.98
CA PRO A 310 2.98 1.36 -7.69
C PRO A 310 3.23 0.20 -6.71
N ASP A 311 2.37 0.08 -5.70
CA ASP A 311 2.43 -1.02 -4.72
C ASP A 311 1.45 -2.14 -5.08
N ARG A 312 1.78 -3.37 -4.67
CA ARG A 312 1.02 -4.59 -4.97
C ARG A 312 -0.37 -4.69 -4.32
N LEU A 313 -0.63 -3.92 -3.26
CA LEU A 313 -1.88 -3.87 -2.47
C LEU A 313 -2.57 -2.51 -2.54
N LEU A 314 -1.82 -1.43 -2.73
CA LEU A 314 -2.30 -0.05 -2.80
C LEU A 314 -2.36 0.49 -4.24
N GLY A 315 -1.68 -0.14 -5.20
CA GLY A 315 -1.65 0.31 -6.59
C GLY A 315 -1.01 1.69 -6.66
N TYR A 316 -1.72 2.68 -7.20
CA TYR A 316 -1.27 4.06 -7.20
C TYR A 316 -1.69 4.89 -5.96
N THR A 317 -2.37 4.32 -4.95
CA THR A 317 -2.74 5.08 -3.73
C THR A 317 -1.58 5.29 -2.75
N VAL A 318 -0.41 4.70 -2.98
CA VAL A 318 0.81 4.84 -2.13
C VAL A 318 1.10 6.29 -1.80
N THR A 319 1.04 7.18 -2.78
CA THR A 319 1.35 8.60 -2.65
C THR A 319 0.22 9.41 -1.99
N MET A 320 -0.93 8.78 -1.77
CA MET A 320 -2.07 9.32 -1.01
C MET A 320 -1.99 8.95 0.47
N MET A 321 -1.16 7.97 0.85
CA MET A 321 -1.10 7.45 2.21
C MET A 321 -0.72 8.51 3.26
N PRO A 322 0.19 9.48 3.00
CA PRO A 322 0.41 10.60 3.91
C PRO A 322 -0.83 11.50 4.10
N LEU A 323 -1.65 11.67 3.05
CA LEU A 323 -2.90 12.42 3.15
C LEU A 323 -3.94 11.67 4.00
N LEU A 324 -3.94 10.34 3.95
CA LEU A 324 -4.79 9.51 4.80
C LEU A 324 -4.28 9.44 6.25
N GLU A 325 -2.97 9.50 6.51
CA GLU A 325 -2.40 9.65 7.86
C GLU A 325 -2.76 11.02 8.48
N GLU A 326 -2.80 12.07 7.65
CA GLU A 326 -3.30 13.39 8.05
C GLU A 326 -4.82 13.39 8.28
N LEU A 327 -5.59 12.62 7.50
CA LEU A 327 -7.02 12.40 7.73
C LEU A 327 -7.30 11.67 9.05
N CYS A 328 -6.54 10.61 9.36
CA CYS A 328 -6.56 9.93 10.66
C CYS A 328 -6.23 10.88 11.82
N THR A 329 -5.27 11.79 11.60
CA THR A 329 -4.86 12.81 12.57
C THR A 329 -6.01 13.77 12.87
N LEU A 330 -6.68 14.31 11.84
CA LEU A 330 -7.87 15.15 12.03
C LEU A 330 -9.02 14.38 12.69
N ALA A 331 -9.24 13.12 12.31
CA ALA A 331 -10.27 12.26 12.90
C ALA A 331 -10.07 12.03 14.40
N GLU A 332 -8.82 11.92 14.86
CA GLU A 332 -8.48 11.85 16.28
C GLU A 332 -8.75 13.19 16.99
N GLU A 333 -8.38 14.30 16.36
CA GLU A 333 -8.53 15.65 16.92
C GLU A 333 -10.00 16.08 17.07
N VAL A 334 -10.90 15.63 16.18
CA VAL A 334 -12.36 15.86 16.31
C VAL A 334 -13.12 14.70 16.96
N ARG A 335 -12.43 13.63 17.39
CA ARG A 335 -13.06 12.39 17.89
C ARG A 335 -14.12 12.66 18.97
N ASP A 336 -13.78 13.49 19.95
CA ASP A 336 -14.67 13.77 21.08
C ASP A 336 -15.90 14.58 20.69
N GLN A 337 -15.87 15.30 19.56
CA GLN A 337 -17.02 16.01 18.98
C GLN A 337 -17.91 15.04 18.20
N VAL A 338 -17.29 14.21 17.34
CA VAL A 338 -17.97 13.20 16.50
C VAL A 338 -18.71 12.15 17.35
N LEU A 339 -18.20 11.85 18.54
CA LEU A 339 -18.76 10.86 19.46
C LEU A 339 -19.69 11.43 20.53
N GLN A 340 -20.00 12.74 20.52
CA GLN A 340 -21.04 13.25 21.43
C GLN A 340 -22.42 12.72 21.01
N PRO A 341 -23.27 12.31 21.97
CA PRO A 341 -24.65 11.98 21.66
C PRO A 341 -25.37 13.24 21.15
N ALA A 342 -26.14 13.12 20.07
CA ALA A 342 -26.81 14.22 19.37
C ALA A 342 -27.84 15.05 20.19
N PHE A 343 -27.94 14.84 21.51
CA PHE A 343 -28.91 15.46 22.42
C PHE A 343 -28.45 16.79 23.03
N THR A 344 -27.45 17.47 22.46
CA THR A 344 -26.98 18.81 22.90
C THR A 344 -27.02 19.88 21.81
N ASN A 345 -28.01 19.83 20.91
CA ASN A 345 -28.37 20.98 20.06
C ASN A 345 -28.94 22.14 20.91
N SER A 346 -28.06 23.00 21.47
CA SER A 346 -28.42 24.28 22.09
C SER A 346 -27.23 25.26 22.23
N LEU A 347 -26.34 25.33 21.23
CA LEU A 347 -25.27 26.36 21.16
C LEU A 347 -25.21 27.17 19.85
N LEU A 348 -26.20 27.01 18.94
CA LEU A 348 -26.28 27.80 17.70
C LEU A 348 -27.66 28.43 17.42
N ASP A 349 -28.66 28.21 18.27
CA ASP A 349 -29.96 28.89 18.13
C ASP A 349 -29.90 30.27 18.80
N GLY A 350 -29.45 31.26 18.01
CA GLY A 350 -29.40 32.69 18.36
C GLY A 350 -30.78 33.35 18.47
N SER A 351 -31.73 32.71 19.14
CA SER A 351 -33.06 33.27 19.44
C SER A 351 -32.98 34.14 20.70
N GLY A 352 -32.58 35.40 20.50
CA GLY A 352 -32.43 36.38 21.57
C GLY A 352 -33.77 36.75 22.23
N THR A 353 -34.10 36.10 23.34
CA THR A 353 -35.07 36.62 24.30
C THR A 353 -34.39 37.69 25.16
N ILE A 354 -34.86 38.94 25.02
CA ILE A 354 -34.32 40.11 25.72
C ILE A 354 -34.61 39.99 27.23
N PRO A 355 -33.59 39.96 28.12
CA PRO A 355 -33.77 40.23 29.53
C PRO A 355 -33.58 41.73 29.80
N THR A 356 -34.54 42.34 30.48
CA THR A 356 -34.47 43.76 30.86
C THR A 356 -33.57 43.99 32.06
N SER A 357 -32.61 44.92 31.90
CA SER A 357 -32.02 45.84 32.90
C SER A 357 -31.34 45.29 34.17
N ASP A 358 -30.20 45.92 34.47
CA ASP A 358 -29.46 45.96 35.75
C ASP A 358 -28.96 44.62 36.33
N ASP A 359 -27.67 44.33 36.10
CA ASP A 359 -26.73 44.47 37.22
C ASP A 359 -25.30 44.80 36.75
N THR A 360 -24.52 45.49 37.59
CA THR A 360 -23.19 46.01 37.23
C THR A 360 -22.07 45.13 37.78
N SER A 361 -21.48 44.28 36.94
CA SER A 361 -20.27 43.51 37.28
C SER A 361 -19.28 43.46 36.10
N PRO A 362 -17.95 43.42 36.35
CA PRO A 362 -16.94 43.50 35.29
C PRO A 362 -16.90 42.21 34.43
N PRO A 363 -16.42 42.29 33.18
CA PRO A 363 -16.48 41.17 32.26
C PRO A 363 -15.63 39.99 32.74
N SER A 364 -16.28 38.85 32.95
CA SER A 364 -15.62 37.55 33.04
C SER A 364 -14.85 37.32 31.73
N LEU A 365 -13.54 37.10 31.86
CA LEU A 365 -12.65 36.88 30.72
C LEU A 365 -13.07 35.61 29.96
N CYS A 366 -13.52 35.85 28.72
CA CYS A 366 -13.94 34.89 27.70
C CYS A 366 -13.14 33.57 27.72
N LEU A 367 -13.81 32.48 28.06
CA LEU A 367 -13.29 31.12 27.91
C LEU A 367 -13.42 30.63 26.44
N ASP A 368 -14.36 31.21 25.69
CA ASP A 368 -14.73 30.78 24.33
C ASP A 368 -13.64 31.10 23.30
N SER A 369 -12.90 32.20 23.47
CA SER A 369 -11.87 32.67 22.53
C SER A 369 -10.67 31.71 22.37
N TRP A 370 -10.44 30.79 23.32
CA TRP A 370 -9.39 29.77 23.19
C TRP A 370 -9.88 28.50 22.49
N LEU A 371 -11.16 28.16 22.63
CA LEU A 371 -11.78 27.03 21.93
C LEU A 371 -11.96 27.35 20.43
N ASP A 372 -12.38 28.58 20.11
CA ASP A 372 -12.50 29.06 18.72
C ASP A 372 -11.17 29.02 17.97
N ALA A 373 -10.04 29.33 18.63
CA ALA A 373 -8.72 29.30 18.01
C ALA A 373 -8.30 27.89 17.57
N GLY A 374 -8.54 26.87 18.42
CA GLY A 374 -8.26 25.47 18.10
C GLY A 374 -9.23 24.89 17.06
N CYS A 375 -10.50 25.29 17.13
CA CYS A 375 -11.51 24.93 16.13
C CYS A 375 -11.15 25.52 14.74
N SER A 376 -10.75 26.79 14.70
CA SER A 376 -10.33 27.48 13.48
C SER A 376 -9.09 26.84 12.82
N ASP A 377 -8.05 26.48 13.58
CA ASP A 377 -6.88 25.76 13.04
C ASP A 377 -7.27 24.39 12.46
N THR A 378 -8.14 23.65 13.17
CA THR A 378 -8.61 22.33 12.73
C THR A 378 -9.40 22.41 11.42
N LEU A 379 -10.29 23.40 11.29
CA LEU A 379 -11.05 23.67 10.06
C LEU A 379 -10.15 24.12 8.90
N LEU A 380 -9.18 25.00 9.15
CA LEU A 380 -8.21 25.44 8.13
C LEU A 380 -7.35 24.27 7.63
N ARG A 381 -6.96 23.35 8.52
CA ARG A 381 -6.24 22.11 8.16
C ARG A 381 -7.13 21.13 7.40
N ALA A 382 -8.40 21.00 7.77
CA ALA A 382 -9.38 20.21 7.03
C ALA A 382 -9.58 20.73 5.59
N ASP A 383 -9.74 22.04 5.40
CA ASP A 383 -9.83 22.65 4.06
C ASP A 383 -8.54 22.48 3.26
N SER A 384 -7.38 22.66 3.89
CA SER A 384 -6.08 22.43 3.25
C SER A 384 -5.93 20.97 2.78
N LEU A 385 -6.33 20.01 3.61
CA LEU A 385 -6.35 18.58 3.26
C LEU A 385 -7.36 18.28 2.15
N ARG A 386 -8.56 18.86 2.21
CA ARG A 386 -9.59 18.74 1.16
C ARG A 386 -9.06 19.20 -0.19
N MET A 387 -8.49 20.41 -0.26
CA MET A 387 -7.89 20.94 -1.49
C MET A 387 -6.75 20.05 -2.02
N ARG A 388 -5.93 19.49 -1.11
CA ARG A 388 -4.85 18.56 -1.48
C ARG A 388 -5.38 17.21 -1.99
N LEU A 389 -6.44 16.67 -1.40
CA LEU A 389 -7.12 15.46 -1.87
C LEU A 389 -7.83 15.67 -3.23
N GLU A 390 -8.47 16.82 -3.43
CA GLU A 390 -9.12 17.19 -4.71
C GLU A 390 -8.09 17.31 -5.84
N ALA A 391 -6.99 18.02 -5.57
CA ALA A 391 -5.86 18.21 -6.49
C ALA A 391 -5.01 16.94 -6.69
N TRP A 392 -5.05 15.98 -5.76
CA TRP A 392 -4.24 14.77 -5.83
C TRP A 392 -4.51 13.97 -7.11
N ARG A 393 -3.43 13.46 -7.70
CA ARG A 393 -3.42 12.59 -8.87
C ARG A 393 -2.45 11.44 -8.62
N PRO A 394 -2.80 10.19 -8.99
CA PRO A 394 -1.89 9.06 -8.89
C PRO A 394 -0.64 9.26 -9.75
N MET A 395 0.54 8.97 -9.21
CA MET A 395 1.78 8.96 -9.99
C MET A 395 1.80 7.72 -10.89
N ILE A 396 1.84 7.94 -12.20
CA ILE A 396 1.74 6.91 -13.23
C ILE A 396 3.14 6.42 -13.60
N SER A 397 3.32 5.09 -13.70
CA SER A 397 4.52 4.49 -14.30
C SER A 397 4.23 4.06 -15.73
N ASP A 398 5.16 4.38 -16.64
CA ASP A 398 5.12 3.91 -18.05
C ASP A 398 5.39 2.40 -18.18
N SER A 399 5.81 1.73 -17.10
CA SER A 399 6.15 0.30 -17.09
C SER A 399 4.97 -0.67 -17.08
N LEU A 400 3.73 -0.16 -17.01
CA LEU A 400 2.52 -0.97 -16.81
C LEU A 400 1.62 -1.00 -18.04
N SER A 401 0.94 -2.13 -18.25
CA SER A 401 -0.06 -2.25 -19.32
C SER A 401 -1.18 -1.23 -19.16
N PHE A 402 -1.81 -0.82 -20.27
CA PHE A 402 -2.98 0.07 -20.24
C PHE A 402 -4.10 -0.47 -19.32
N ARG A 403 -4.33 -1.79 -19.34
CA ARG A 403 -5.35 -2.47 -18.51
C ARG A 403 -5.01 -2.35 -17.02
N SER A 404 -3.76 -2.65 -16.63
CA SER A 404 -3.27 -2.47 -15.27
C SER A 404 -3.41 -1.00 -14.84
N SER A 405 -2.90 -0.07 -15.65
CA SER A 405 -2.94 1.36 -15.32
C SER A 405 -4.36 1.94 -15.26
N ARG A 406 -5.34 1.41 -16.02
CA ARG A 406 -6.75 1.81 -15.92
C ARG A 406 -7.32 1.39 -14.57
N LYS A 407 -7.17 0.11 -14.20
CA LYS A 407 -7.62 -0.46 -12.92
C LYS A 407 -7.06 0.34 -11.74
N PHE A 408 -5.77 0.65 -11.75
CA PHE A 408 -5.11 1.31 -10.61
C PHE A 408 -5.54 2.77 -10.49
N ARG A 409 -5.88 3.44 -11.61
CA ARG A 409 -6.49 4.79 -11.60
C ARG A 409 -7.91 4.78 -11.06
N ALA A 410 -8.75 3.81 -11.45
CA ALA A 410 -10.09 3.66 -10.90
C ALA A 410 -10.05 3.42 -9.38
N GLN A 411 -9.21 2.50 -8.91
CA GLN A 411 -8.96 2.29 -7.48
C GLN A 411 -8.48 3.57 -6.79
N ALA A 412 -7.52 4.28 -7.38
CA ALA A 412 -7.00 5.53 -6.82
C ALA A 412 -8.08 6.62 -6.71
N ALA A 413 -8.95 6.76 -7.72
CA ALA A 413 -10.04 7.72 -7.71
C ALA A 413 -11.13 7.34 -6.69
N CYS A 414 -11.47 6.06 -6.56
CA CYS A 414 -12.40 5.53 -5.55
C CYS A 414 -11.91 5.81 -4.12
N TYR A 415 -10.62 5.54 -3.83
CA TYR A 415 -10.01 5.85 -2.54
C TYR A 415 -9.98 7.35 -2.23
N ARG A 416 -9.72 8.19 -3.24
CA ARG A 416 -9.76 9.66 -3.12
C ARG A 416 -11.18 10.16 -2.84
N ALA A 417 -12.19 9.61 -3.50
CA ALA A 417 -13.60 9.94 -3.27
C ALA A 417 -14.05 9.51 -1.85
N GLY A 418 -13.69 8.29 -1.43
CA GLY A 418 -13.92 7.83 -0.05
C GLY A 418 -13.26 8.71 1.02
N ALA A 419 -12.05 9.21 0.77
CA ALA A 419 -11.37 10.15 1.67
C ALA A 419 -12.09 11.50 1.76
N LEU A 420 -12.64 12.00 0.66
CA LEU A 420 -13.44 13.24 0.63
C LEU A 420 -14.80 13.06 1.32
N LEU A 421 -15.47 11.92 1.16
CA LEU A 421 -16.69 11.57 1.90
C LEU A 421 -16.44 11.44 3.40
N TYR A 422 -15.36 10.76 3.79
CA TYR A 422 -14.96 10.63 5.19
C TYR A 422 -14.66 12.01 5.82
N LEU A 423 -13.86 12.84 5.13
CA LEU A 423 -13.53 14.19 5.60
C LEU A 423 -14.78 15.06 5.75
N HIS A 424 -15.74 14.97 4.83
CA HIS A 424 -17.04 15.62 4.94
C HIS A 424 -17.79 15.20 6.21
N ARG A 425 -17.89 13.88 6.46
CA ARG A 425 -18.59 13.34 7.63
C ARG A 425 -17.89 13.59 8.98
N LEU A 426 -16.62 13.97 9.01
CA LEU A 426 -15.97 14.44 10.25
C LEU A 426 -16.54 15.79 10.75
N PHE A 427 -16.97 16.67 9.85
CA PHE A 427 -17.45 18.03 10.18
C PHE A 427 -18.96 18.21 9.93
N HIS A 428 -19.57 17.31 9.15
CA HIS A 428 -20.99 17.30 8.84
C HIS A 428 -21.62 15.96 9.23
N LEU A 429 -21.90 15.81 10.52
CA LEU A 429 -22.51 14.61 11.07
C LEU A 429 -23.87 14.31 10.41
N PRO A 430 -24.29 13.03 10.35
CA PRO A 430 -25.64 12.65 9.93
C PRO A 430 -26.75 13.46 10.59
N ASN A 431 -27.76 13.86 9.80
CA ASN A 431 -28.90 14.66 10.23
C ASN A 431 -28.55 16.09 10.72
N SER A 432 -27.31 16.57 10.54
CA SER A 432 -26.90 17.94 10.92
C SER A 432 -27.55 19.02 10.05
N SER A 433 -27.67 18.77 8.74
CA SER A 433 -28.45 19.61 7.82
C SER A 433 -28.82 18.84 6.53
N PRO A 434 -30.01 19.08 5.94
CA PRO A 434 -30.41 18.42 4.71
C PRO A 434 -29.44 18.64 3.55
N THR A 435 -28.80 19.80 3.48
CA THR A 435 -27.80 20.14 2.46
C THR A 435 -26.52 19.34 2.61
N ALA A 436 -26.04 19.14 3.84
CA ALA A 436 -24.81 18.38 4.06
C ALA A 436 -25.03 16.87 3.93
N ASP A 437 -26.23 16.37 4.26
CA ASP A 437 -26.61 14.98 3.97
C ASP A 437 -26.77 14.73 2.45
N ALA A 438 -27.38 15.66 1.71
CA ALA A 438 -27.43 15.58 0.24
C ALA A 438 -26.04 15.61 -0.41
N GLU A 439 -25.11 16.42 0.13
CA GLU A 439 -23.72 16.43 -0.33
C GLU A 439 -23.00 15.11 -0.01
N ALA A 440 -23.23 14.51 1.16
CA ALA A 440 -22.67 13.21 1.52
C ALA A 440 -23.14 12.09 0.57
N VAL A 441 -24.45 12.05 0.24
CA VAL A 441 -25.01 11.15 -0.77
C VAL A 441 -24.36 11.39 -2.14
N SER A 442 -24.18 12.64 -2.57
CA SER A 442 -23.48 12.95 -3.83
C SER A 442 -22.03 12.43 -3.84
N LYS A 443 -21.28 12.59 -2.74
CA LYS A 443 -19.91 12.05 -2.61
C LYS A 443 -19.90 10.52 -2.56
N ALA A 444 -20.95 9.89 -2.03
CA ALA A 444 -21.13 8.45 -2.04
C ALA A 444 -21.39 7.92 -3.46
N HIS A 445 -22.16 8.64 -4.28
CA HIS A 445 -22.36 8.30 -5.69
C HIS A 445 -21.04 8.42 -6.48
N ASP A 446 -20.21 9.44 -6.20
CA ASP A 446 -18.85 9.55 -6.76
C ASP A 446 -17.96 8.35 -6.40
N VAL A 447 -18.11 7.74 -5.21
CA VAL A 447 -17.39 6.51 -4.86
C VAL A 447 -17.86 5.33 -5.71
N MET A 448 -19.18 5.15 -5.84
CA MET A 448 -19.81 4.06 -6.58
C MET A 448 -19.57 4.15 -8.10
N LEU A 449 -19.42 5.35 -8.65
CA LEU A 449 -19.00 5.57 -10.04
C LEU A 449 -17.68 4.84 -10.38
N TYR A 450 -16.77 4.71 -9.40
CA TYR A 450 -15.49 4.03 -9.59
C TYR A 450 -15.55 2.51 -9.33
N THR A 451 -16.71 1.96 -8.95
CA THR A 451 -16.92 0.50 -8.80
C THR A 451 -17.52 -0.15 -10.03
N SER A 452 -18.00 0.61 -11.03
CA SER A 452 -18.63 0.10 -12.26
C SER A 452 -17.70 -0.66 -13.24
N GLY A 453 -16.49 -0.99 -12.81
CA GLY A 453 -15.55 -1.83 -13.56
C GLY A 453 -15.90 -3.33 -13.49
N PRO A 454 -15.10 -4.20 -14.13
CA PRO A 454 -15.26 -5.64 -14.00
C PRO A 454 -15.19 -6.09 -12.54
N PRO A 455 -16.02 -7.05 -12.08
CA PRO A 455 -16.06 -7.53 -10.69
C PRO A 455 -14.69 -7.82 -10.04
N ALA A 456 -13.77 -8.45 -10.77
CA ALA A 456 -12.41 -8.74 -10.29
C ALA A 456 -11.52 -7.50 -10.04
N GLU A 457 -11.95 -6.30 -10.45
CA GLU A 457 -11.27 -5.03 -10.22
C GLU A 457 -11.72 -4.34 -8.91
N THR A 458 -12.91 -4.63 -8.36
CA THR A 458 -13.46 -3.95 -7.16
C THR A 458 -12.94 -4.48 -5.82
N LYS A 459 -12.37 -5.70 -5.80
CA LYS A 459 -11.91 -6.43 -4.59
C LYS A 459 -11.05 -5.66 -3.57
N MET A 460 -10.42 -4.54 -3.94
CA MET A 460 -9.59 -3.71 -3.06
C MET A 460 -10.34 -2.52 -2.45
N LEU A 461 -11.61 -2.31 -2.81
CA LEU A 461 -12.40 -1.10 -2.55
C LEU A 461 -13.34 -1.22 -1.33
N LEU A 462 -13.11 -2.17 -0.42
CA LEU A 462 -14.00 -2.40 0.72
C LEU A 462 -14.20 -1.16 1.60
N TRP A 463 -13.13 -0.41 1.90
CA TRP A 463 -13.22 0.82 2.71
C TRP A 463 -14.00 1.97 2.03
N PRO A 464 -13.72 2.37 0.78
CA PRO A 464 -14.55 3.37 0.11
C PRO A 464 -16.01 2.93 -0.04
N VAL A 465 -16.24 1.68 -0.48
CA VAL A 465 -17.61 1.14 -0.67
C VAL A 465 -18.38 1.10 0.65
N PHE A 466 -17.73 0.74 1.76
CA PHE A 466 -18.32 0.83 3.10
C PHE A 466 -18.82 2.24 3.44
N LEU A 467 -18.01 3.27 3.18
CA LEU A 467 -18.42 4.66 3.46
C LEU A 467 -19.61 5.06 2.60
N ALA A 468 -19.59 4.73 1.31
CA ALA A 468 -20.71 5.00 0.42
C ALA A 468 -21.98 4.24 0.84
N ALA A 469 -21.83 2.97 1.22
CA ALA A 469 -22.92 2.11 1.69
C ALA A 469 -23.68 2.69 2.89
N CYS A 470 -22.99 3.37 3.81
CA CYS A 470 -23.63 4.03 4.95
C CYS A 470 -24.56 5.18 4.52
N GLU A 471 -24.29 5.84 3.39
CA GLU A 471 -25.06 6.98 2.88
C GLU A 471 -26.28 6.56 2.04
N MET A 472 -26.35 5.32 1.56
CA MET A 472 -27.44 4.85 0.69
C MET A 472 -28.79 4.78 1.41
N LEU A 473 -29.79 5.47 0.86
CA LEU A 473 -31.14 5.52 1.40
C LEU A 473 -32.08 4.52 0.69
N ASP A 474 -32.17 4.62 -0.64
CA ASP A 474 -33.18 3.93 -1.42
C ASP A 474 -32.83 2.46 -1.71
N ASP A 475 -33.84 1.61 -1.90
CA ASP A 475 -33.64 0.16 -2.09
C ASP A 475 -32.85 -0.19 -3.35
N GLU A 476 -32.91 0.63 -4.40
CA GLU A 476 -32.11 0.48 -5.62
C GLU A 476 -30.62 0.69 -5.34
N ASP A 477 -30.27 1.79 -4.67
CA ASP A 477 -28.91 2.12 -4.23
C ASP A 477 -28.34 1.07 -3.26
N ARG A 478 -29.15 0.66 -2.28
CA ARG A 478 -28.79 -0.42 -1.33
C ARG A 478 -28.54 -1.74 -2.06
N THR A 479 -29.27 -2.02 -3.14
CA THR A 479 -29.07 -3.23 -3.96
C THR A 479 -27.80 -3.14 -4.79
N ALA A 480 -27.53 -2.00 -5.43
CA ALA A 480 -26.26 -1.78 -6.15
C ALA A 480 -25.03 -1.91 -5.23
N VAL A 481 -25.13 -1.48 -3.97
CA VAL A 481 -24.09 -1.68 -2.95
C VAL A 481 -23.92 -3.14 -2.55
N ARG A 482 -25.02 -3.90 -2.38
CA ARG A 482 -24.97 -5.34 -2.09
C ARG A 482 -24.24 -6.10 -3.21
N ASP A 483 -24.55 -5.82 -4.47
CA ASP A 483 -23.87 -6.42 -5.63
C ASP A 483 -22.36 -6.16 -5.63
N VAL A 484 -21.93 -4.96 -5.19
CA VAL A 484 -20.51 -4.64 -5.05
C VAL A 484 -19.89 -5.38 -3.85
N PHE A 485 -20.57 -5.51 -2.71
CA PHE A 485 -20.09 -6.35 -1.61
C PHE A 485 -19.98 -7.82 -2.01
N ASP A 486 -20.99 -8.39 -2.69
CA ASP A 486 -20.99 -9.76 -3.18
C ASP A 486 -19.85 -9.99 -4.20
N SER A 487 -19.61 -9.01 -5.07
CA SER A 487 -18.45 -9.00 -5.98
C SER A 487 -17.11 -9.00 -5.24
N ILE A 488 -16.92 -8.14 -4.23
CA ILE A 488 -15.70 -8.10 -3.41
C ILE A 488 -15.53 -9.42 -2.64
N GLY A 489 -16.60 -9.94 -2.03
CA GLY A 489 -16.62 -11.19 -1.27
C GLY A 489 -16.21 -12.38 -2.13
N THR A 490 -16.82 -12.52 -3.30
CA THR A 490 -16.52 -13.60 -4.28
C THR A 490 -15.05 -13.62 -4.68
N HIS A 491 -14.43 -12.46 -4.93
CA HIS A 491 -13.07 -12.38 -5.44
C HIS A 491 -11.98 -12.35 -4.35
N ARG A 492 -12.27 -11.79 -3.17
CA ARG A 492 -11.30 -11.67 -2.07
C ARG A 492 -11.38 -12.84 -1.09
N LYS A 493 -12.60 -13.36 -0.87
CA LYS A 493 -12.94 -14.44 0.07
C LYS A 493 -12.32 -14.19 1.45
N THR A 494 -12.62 -13.01 2.02
CA THR A 494 -12.25 -12.60 3.38
C THR A 494 -13.49 -12.32 4.21
N VAL A 495 -13.45 -12.71 5.48
CA VAL A 495 -14.58 -12.55 6.43
C VAL A 495 -14.88 -11.08 6.72
N THR A 496 -13.92 -10.17 6.47
CA THR A 496 -14.11 -8.72 6.58
C THR A 496 -15.21 -8.17 5.69
N VAL A 497 -15.44 -8.74 4.50
CA VAL A 497 -16.48 -8.26 3.57
C VAL A 497 -17.85 -8.48 4.18
N GLU A 498 -18.12 -9.71 4.62
CA GLU A 498 -19.40 -10.08 5.22
C GLU A 498 -19.63 -9.29 6.51
N ARG A 499 -18.65 -9.22 7.43
CA ARG A 499 -18.78 -8.39 8.66
C ARG A 499 -19.11 -6.93 8.35
N THR A 500 -18.49 -6.37 7.32
CA THR A 500 -18.74 -4.98 6.89
C THR A 500 -20.14 -4.80 6.32
N ARG A 501 -20.61 -5.74 5.47
CA ARG A 501 -21.98 -5.78 4.97
C ARG A 501 -22.98 -5.89 6.12
N THR A 502 -22.82 -6.88 7.00
CA THR A 502 -23.67 -7.08 8.18
C THR A 502 -23.68 -5.84 9.06
N PHE A 503 -22.55 -5.16 9.29
CA PHE A 503 -22.52 -3.92 10.06
C PHE A 503 -23.34 -2.80 9.39
N VAL A 504 -23.23 -2.62 8.08
CA VAL A 504 -24.05 -1.63 7.35
C VAL A 504 -25.54 -1.99 7.42
N GLU A 505 -25.90 -3.24 7.10
CA GLU A 505 -27.30 -3.69 7.06
C GLU A 505 -27.95 -3.71 8.45
N GLU A 506 -27.28 -4.25 9.46
CA GLU A 506 -27.83 -4.48 10.81
C GLU A 506 -27.66 -3.31 11.77
N ARG A 507 -26.65 -2.44 11.59
CA ARG A 507 -26.40 -1.28 12.46
C ARG A 507 -26.80 0.03 11.79
N VAL A 508 -26.32 0.30 10.59
CA VAL A 508 -26.47 1.62 9.95
C VAL A 508 -27.86 1.78 9.32
N TRP A 509 -28.23 0.91 8.38
CA TRP A 509 -29.52 0.99 7.69
C TRP A 509 -30.69 0.80 8.66
N LYS A 510 -30.66 -0.19 9.54
CA LYS A 510 -31.72 -0.38 10.56
C LYS A 510 -31.85 0.79 11.53
N ALA A 511 -30.76 1.41 11.98
CA ALA A 511 -30.85 2.61 12.83
C ALA A 511 -31.48 3.77 12.05
N ARG A 512 -31.06 3.99 10.79
CA ARG A 512 -31.57 5.05 9.92
C ARG A 512 -33.06 4.89 9.64
N ASP A 513 -33.49 3.69 9.28
CA ASP A 513 -34.89 3.35 8.96
C ASP A 513 -35.79 3.42 10.21
N ALA A 514 -35.23 3.18 11.40
CA ALA A 514 -35.91 3.34 12.68
C ALA A 514 -35.91 4.79 13.23
N GLY A 515 -35.32 5.76 12.50
CA GLY A 515 -35.18 7.15 12.97
C GLY A 515 -34.24 7.34 14.16
N GLN A 516 -33.32 6.40 14.38
CA GLN A 516 -32.31 6.44 15.43
C GLN A 516 -31.03 7.13 14.94
N ASP A 517 -30.09 7.38 15.86
CA ASP A 517 -28.74 7.82 15.47
C ASP A 517 -28.04 6.72 14.66
N TRP A 518 -27.89 6.99 13.36
CA TRP A 518 -27.28 6.11 12.39
C TRP A 518 -25.82 6.45 12.11
N ASN A 519 -25.22 7.38 12.87
CA ASN A 519 -23.81 7.76 12.70
C ASN A 519 -22.90 6.54 12.85
N TRP A 520 -22.41 6.06 11.71
CA TRP A 520 -21.61 4.84 11.64
C TRP A 520 -20.34 4.95 12.51
N MET A 521 -19.80 6.16 12.70
CA MET A 521 -18.60 6.39 13.51
C MET A 521 -18.88 6.10 15.00
N VAL A 522 -20.06 6.48 15.49
CA VAL A 522 -20.57 6.17 16.83
C VAL A 522 -20.89 4.68 16.94
N LEU A 523 -21.66 4.14 16.00
CA LEU A 523 -22.03 2.72 15.96
C LEU A 523 -20.80 1.79 15.94
N ALA A 524 -19.72 2.18 15.26
CA ALA A 524 -18.46 1.43 15.23
C ALA A 524 -17.73 1.40 16.59
N GLN A 525 -17.94 2.40 17.47
CA GLN A 525 -17.44 2.33 18.85
C GLN A 525 -18.34 1.48 19.75
N LEU A 526 -19.67 1.53 19.54
CA LEU A 526 -20.65 0.75 20.30
C LEU A 526 -20.56 -0.76 20.02
N TYR A 527 -20.18 -1.13 18.79
CA TYR A 527 -20.04 -2.53 18.34
C TYR A 527 -18.58 -2.84 17.94
N PRO A 528 -17.64 -2.88 18.91
CA PRO A 528 -16.22 -2.93 18.63
C PRO A 528 -15.81 -4.22 17.90
N GLY A 529 -15.24 -4.03 16.72
CA GLY A 529 -14.77 -5.11 15.85
C GLY A 529 -15.81 -5.65 14.87
N GLU A 530 -17.07 -5.21 14.90
CA GLU A 530 -18.03 -5.52 13.83
C GLU A 530 -17.68 -4.79 12.53
N CYS A 531 -17.37 -3.50 12.62
CA CYS A 531 -16.89 -2.70 11.48
C CYS A 531 -15.39 -2.93 11.21
N LEU A 532 -15.04 -3.67 10.15
CA LEU A 532 -13.65 -3.95 9.72
C LEU A 532 -13.50 -3.95 8.19
N PRO A 533 -13.62 -2.79 7.52
CA PRO A 533 -13.67 -2.68 6.06
C PRO A 533 -12.28 -2.74 5.37
N ILE A 534 -11.42 -3.65 5.84
CA ILE A 534 -10.00 -3.83 5.45
C ILE A 534 -9.86 -4.50 4.09
#